data_AF-A0A396L7W8-F1
#
_entry.id   AF-A0A396L7W8-F1
#
_cell.length_a   1.000
_cell.length_b   1.000
_cell.length_c   1.000
_cell.angle_alpha   90.00
_cell.angle_beta   90.00
_cell.angle_gamma   90.00
#
_symmetry.space_group_name_H-M   'P 1'
#
loop_
_entity.id
_entity.type
_entity.pdbx_description
1 polymer ?
#
loop_
_entity_poly.entity_id
_entity_poly.type
_entity_poly.pdbx_seq_one_letter_code
_entity_poly.pdbx_strand_id
1 'polypeptide(L)'
;MLNSAVSIEIHDSQSDKLIAKYGDKSSIDKVNAILDIENWEKVENIDKNINPIYTLELYYDTTKQDANDDIKEITIYSNGEYVSFFTTSPGGVKQNYKTNIDIAELIDK
;
A
#
# COMPACT_ATOMS: atom_id res chain seq x y z
N MET A 1 -6.15 7.22 5.94
CA MET A 1 -6.25 5.90 6.61
C MET A 1 -6.86 4.87 5.66
N LEU A 2 -6.45 3.59 5.70
CA LEU A 2 -7.01 2.50 4.86
C LEU A 2 -8.32 1.92 5.42
N ASN A 3 -9.07 2.70 6.21
CA ASN A 3 -10.05 2.21 7.20
C ASN A 3 -11.21 1.36 6.67
N SER A 4 -11.41 1.31 5.36
CA SER A 4 -12.43 0.48 4.72
C SER A 4 -11.91 -0.88 4.23
N ALA A 5 -10.60 -1.13 4.25
CA ALA A 5 -10.02 -2.38 3.78
C ALA A 5 -10.38 -3.54 4.75
N VAL A 6 -10.81 -4.66 4.18
CA VAL A 6 -11.13 -5.89 4.90
C VAL A 6 -10.07 -6.98 4.74
N SER A 7 -9.18 -6.84 3.75
CA SER A 7 -7.99 -7.68 3.62
C SER A 7 -6.89 -6.89 2.92
N ILE A 8 -5.65 -7.14 3.32
CA ILE A 8 -4.45 -6.63 2.66
C ILE A 8 -3.56 -7.83 2.33
N GLU A 9 -3.12 -7.91 1.08
CA GLU A 9 -2.15 -8.90 0.63
C GLU A 9 -0.86 -8.21 0.23
N ILE A 10 0.28 -8.78 0.64
CA ILE A 10 1.61 -8.29 0.28
C ILE A 10 2.23 -9.31 -0.65
N HIS A 11 2.58 -8.87 -1.85
CA HIS A 11 3.24 -9.68 -2.87
C HIS A 11 4.64 -9.14 -3.16
N ASP A 12 5.58 -10.04 -3.42
CA ASP A 12 6.88 -9.69 -3.98
C ASP A 12 6.69 -9.16 -5.40
N SER A 13 7.09 -7.91 -5.67
CA SER A 13 6.80 -7.27 -6.95
C SER A 13 7.56 -7.86 -8.14
N GLN A 14 8.60 -8.67 -7.91
CA GLN A 14 9.41 -9.27 -8.97
C GLN A 14 8.90 -10.65 -9.38
N SER A 15 8.36 -11.40 -8.42
CA SER A 15 7.93 -12.79 -8.59
C SER A 15 6.42 -13.00 -8.48
N ASP A 16 5.67 -11.97 -8.09
CA ASP A 16 4.22 -12.02 -7.82
C ASP A 16 3.85 -13.03 -6.71
N LYS A 17 4.81 -13.38 -5.87
CA LYS A 17 4.60 -14.35 -4.80
C LYS A 17 3.98 -13.65 -3.59
N LEU A 18 2.86 -14.20 -3.10
CA LEU A 18 2.27 -13.80 -1.82
C LEU A 18 3.25 -14.03 -0.66
N ILE A 19 3.56 -12.96 0.07
CA ILE A 19 4.47 -12.93 1.22
C ILE A 19 3.67 -12.94 2.53
N ALA A 20 2.69 -12.04 2.63
CA ALA A 20 1.87 -11.88 3.83
C ALA A 20 0.41 -11.57 3.46
N LYS A 21 -0.50 -11.93 4.37
CA LYS A 21 -1.93 -11.64 4.25
C LYS A 21 -2.50 -11.26 5.60
N TYR A 22 -3.20 -10.14 5.65
CA TYR A 22 -3.85 -9.60 6.83
C TYR A 22 -5.35 -9.48 6.57
N GLY A 23 -6.15 -10.30 7.25
CA GLY A 23 -7.60 -10.41 6.99
C GLY A 23 -8.49 -10.11 8.19
N ASP A 24 -7.91 -9.77 9.34
CA ASP A 24 -8.64 -9.36 10.53
C ASP A 24 -8.34 -7.89 10.87
N LYS A 25 -9.27 -7.26 11.59
CA LYS A 25 -9.18 -5.84 11.93
C LYS A 25 -7.90 -5.49 12.69
N SER A 26 -7.47 -6.31 13.66
CA SER A 26 -6.27 -5.98 14.45
C SER A 26 -5.01 -6.00 13.60
N SER A 27 -4.92 -6.96 12.67
CA SER A 27 -3.81 -7.05 11.73
C SER A 27 -3.79 -5.89 10.74
N ILE A 28 -4.97 -5.47 10.24
CA ILE A 28 -5.09 -4.32 9.35
C ILE A 28 -4.75 -3.01 10.09
N ASP A 29 -5.16 -2.87 11.35
CA ASP A 29 -4.81 -1.72 12.20
C ASP A 29 -3.29 -1.62 12.40
N LYS A 30 -2.58 -2.74 12.55
CA LYS A 30 -1.10 -2.77 12.57
C LYS A 30 -0.49 -2.28 11.26
N VAL A 31 -0.96 -2.80 10.12
CA VAL A 31 -0.49 -2.36 8.80
C VAL A 31 -0.73 -0.86 8.61
N ASN A 32 -1.88 -0.35 9.03
CA ASN A 32 -2.16 1.10 9.00
C ASN A 32 -1.16 1.91 9.82
N ALA A 33 -0.81 1.44 11.02
CA ALA A 33 0.15 2.11 11.89
C ALA A 33 1.58 2.09 11.31
N ILE A 34 1.98 0.99 10.66
CA ILE A 34 3.29 0.85 10.02
C ILE A 34 3.39 1.72 8.75
N LEU A 35 2.33 1.74 7.95
CA LEU A 35 2.29 2.57 6.74
C LEU A 35 2.27 4.04 7.09
N ASP A 36 1.48 4.46 8.08
CA ASP A 36 1.43 5.83 8.57
C ASP A 36 1.25 6.88 7.45
N ILE A 37 0.24 6.62 6.60
CA ILE A 37 -0.02 7.34 5.34
C ILE A 37 -0.12 8.86 5.53
N GLU A 38 -0.54 9.31 6.71
CA GLU A 38 -0.71 10.73 7.03
C GLU A 38 0.63 11.48 7.09
N ASN A 39 1.74 10.77 7.30
CA ASN A 39 3.10 11.33 7.37
C ASN A 39 3.89 11.20 6.05
N TRP A 40 3.24 10.79 4.97
CA TRP A 40 3.89 10.65 3.66
C TRP A 40 4.07 12.00 2.97
N GLU A 41 5.27 12.23 2.41
CA GLU A 41 5.60 13.45 1.68
C GLU A 41 5.39 13.23 0.17
N LYS A 42 4.50 13.99 -0.45
CA LYS A 42 4.24 13.86 -1.89
C LYS A 42 5.47 14.26 -2.71
N VAL A 43 5.84 13.42 -3.68
CA VAL A 43 6.93 13.69 -4.63
C VAL A 43 6.42 13.59 -6.06
N GLU A 44 7.07 14.30 -6.99
CA GLU A 44 6.66 14.26 -8.40
C GLU A 44 6.96 12.88 -9.02
N ASN A 45 8.18 12.40 -8.85
CA ASN A 45 8.67 11.19 -9.51
C ASN A 45 9.56 10.37 -8.57
N ILE A 46 9.51 9.05 -8.75
CA ILE A 46 10.50 8.10 -8.24
C ILE A 46 11.49 7.84 -9.38
N ASP A 47 12.79 7.76 -9.07
CA ASP A 47 13.80 7.46 -10.10
C ASP A 47 13.46 6.13 -10.80
N LYS A 48 13.44 6.16 -12.14
CA LYS A 48 13.09 5.03 -13.00
C LYS A 48 14.00 3.80 -12.82
N ASN A 49 15.18 3.97 -12.23
CA ASN A 49 16.12 2.89 -11.95
C ASN A 49 15.82 2.18 -10.61
N ILE A 50 14.89 2.72 -9.81
CA ILE A 50 14.46 2.10 -8.55
C ILE A 50 13.35 1.11 -8.86
N ASN A 51 13.64 -0.17 -8.62
CA ASN A 51 12.68 -1.25 -8.82
C ASN A 51 11.71 -1.37 -7.64
N PRO A 52 10.45 -1.75 -7.89
CA PRO A 52 9.52 -2.08 -6.83
C PRO A 52 9.98 -3.34 -6.10
N ILE A 53 9.75 -3.38 -4.79
CA ILE A 53 10.09 -4.52 -3.93
C ILE A 53 8.83 -5.28 -3.51
N TYR A 54 7.77 -4.58 -3.11
CA TYR A 54 6.52 -5.17 -2.68
C TYR A 54 5.33 -4.42 -3.24
N THR A 55 4.26 -5.16 -3.53
CA THR A 55 2.96 -4.63 -3.90
C THR A 55 1.95 -5.03 -2.83
N LEU A 56 1.29 -4.05 -2.25
CA LEU A 56 0.17 -4.24 -1.34
C LEU A 56 -1.11 -4.10 -2.15
N GLU A 57 -1.93 -5.14 -2.15
CA GLU A 57 -3.28 -5.13 -2.72
C GLU A 57 -4.30 -5.00 -1.60
N LEU A 58 -5.20 -4.02 -1.74
CA LEU A 58 -6.20 -3.70 -0.73
C LEU A 58 -7.58 -4.14 -1.22
N TYR A 59 -8.22 -4.97 -0.42
CA TYR A 59 -9.53 -5.53 -0.69
C TYR A 59 -10.56 -4.90 0.24
N TYR A 60 -11.65 -4.40 -0.34
CA TYR A 60 -12.70 -3.66 0.36
C TYR A 60 -14.00 -4.46 0.36
N ASP A 61 -14.82 -4.24 1.40
CA ASP A 61 -16.20 -4.73 1.40
C ASP A 61 -17.01 -3.96 0.36
N THR A 62 -17.35 -4.63 -0.74
CA THR A 62 -18.07 -4.05 -1.89
C THR A 62 -19.48 -3.55 -1.54
N THR A 63 -20.00 -3.89 -0.36
CA THR A 63 -21.30 -3.39 0.14
C THR A 63 -21.21 -2.02 0.84
N LYS A 64 -19.99 -1.53 1.12
CA LYS A 64 -19.70 -0.25 1.79
C LYS A 64 -18.81 0.68 0.97
N GLN A 65 -18.62 0.36 -0.31
CA GLN A 65 -17.68 1.05 -1.15
C GLN A 65 -18.23 2.44 -1.53
N ASP A 66 -17.66 3.50 -0.96
CA ASP A 66 -17.70 4.82 -1.59
C ASP A 66 -16.76 4.72 -2.81
N ALA A 67 -17.34 4.46 -3.98
CA ALA A 67 -16.62 4.06 -5.20
C ALA A 67 -15.69 5.13 -5.80
N ASN A 68 -15.38 6.21 -5.07
CA ASN A 68 -14.54 7.29 -5.52
C ASN A 68 -13.46 7.55 -4.46
N ASP A 69 -12.21 7.21 -4.77
CA ASP A 69 -10.97 7.57 -4.05
C ASP A 69 -10.39 6.58 -3.02
N ASP A 70 -10.91 5.36 -2.92
CA ASP A 70 -10.23 4.29 -2.16
C ASP A 70 -8.86 3.94 -2.77
N ILE A 71 -7.86 3.70 -1.92
CA ILE A 71 -6.53 3.22 -2.35
C ILE A 71 -6.64 1.73 -2.69
N LYS A 72 -6.45 1.38 -3.95
CA LYS A 72 -6.51 -0.02 -4.39
C LYS A 72 -5.19 -0.76 -4.20
N GLU A 73 -4.10 -0.08 -4.47
CA GLU A 73 -2.76 -0.67 -4.54
C GLU A 73 -1.73 0.31 -3.98
N ILE A 74 -0.77 -0.21 -3.22
CA ILE A 74 0.43 0.52 -2.78
C ILE A 74 1.65 -0.28 -3.24
N THR A 75 2.48 0.30 -4.10
CA THR A 75 3.78 -0.26 -4.48
C THR A 75 4.87 0.38 -3.63
N ILE A 76 5.73 -0.45 -3.03
CA ILE A 76 6.84 -0.05 -2.19
C ILE A 76 8.15 -0.17 -2.97
N TYR A 77 9.04 0.80 -2.77
CA TYR A 77 10.34 0.90 -3.41
C TYR A 77 11.43 1.15 -2.37
N SER A 78 12.70 0.91 -2.74
CA SER A 78 13.89 1.33 -1.98
C SER A 78 13.77 1.05 -0.46
N ASN A 79 13.42 -0.19 -0.10
CA ASN A 79 13.26 -0.63 1.29
C ASN A 79 12.34 0.26 2.15
N GLY A 80 11.24 0.77 1.58
CA GLY A 80 10.25 1.56 2.32
C GLY A 80 10.50 3.08 2.30
N GLU A 81 11.51 3.56 1.57
CA GLU A 81 11.80 4.99 1.41
C GLU A 81 10.81 5.68 0.45
N TYR A 82 10.28 4.95 -0.53
CA TYR A 82 9.28 5.49 -1.46
C TYR A 82 8.12 4.54 -1.63
N VAL A 83 6.96 5.11 -1.86
CA VAL A 83 5.77 4.38 -2.27
C VAL A 83 5.07 5.09 -3.41
N SER A 84 4.31 4.31 -4.16
CA SER A 84 3.28 4.86 -5.04
C SER A 84 1.96 4.19 -4.74
N PHE A 85 0.86 4.93 -4.80
CA PHE A 85 -0.46 4.31 -4.69
C PHE A 85 -1.38 4.66 -5.86
N PHE A 86 -2.33 3.75 -6.12
CA PHE A 86 -3.34 3.88 -7.16
C PHE A 86 -4.73 3.88 -6.53
N THR A 87 -5.58 4.84 -6.92
CA THR A 87 -6.95 4.98 -6.39
C THR A 87 -8.02 4.50 -7.37
N THR A 88 -9.21 4.19 -6.85
CA THR A 88 -10.34 3.66 -7.62
C THR A 88 -11.12 4.70 -8.45
N SER A 89 -10.80 5.99 -8.34
CA SER A 89 -11.58 7.04 -9.01
C SER A 89 -11.49 6.98 -10.55
N PRO A 90 -12.53 7.45 -11.27
CA PRO A 90 -12.49 7.52 -12.74
C PRO A 90 -11.30 8.36 -13.22
N GLY A 91 -10.38 7.72 -13.95
CA GLY A 91 -9.10 8.35 -14.35
C GLY A 91 -7.95 8.15 -13.35
N GLY A 92 -8.09 7.21 -12.42
CA GLY A 92 -7.15 6.85 -11.34
C GLY A 92 -5.71 7.24 -11.62
N VAL A 93 -5.19 8.15 -10.80
CA VAL A 93 -3.86 8.74 -10.97
C VAL A 93 -2.92 8.05 -9.99
N LYS A 94 -1.83 7.48 -10.53
CA LYS A 94 -0.71 7.00 -9.72
C LYS A 94 -0.03 8.20 -9.05
N GLN A 95 0.02 8.20 -7.72
CA GLN A 95 0.70 9.24 -6.93
C GLN A 95 1.92 8.66 -6.21
N ASN A 96 2.98 9.45 -6.11
CA ASN A 96 4.26 9.03 -5.53
C ASN A 96 4.53 9.79 -4.23
N TYR A 97 5.13 9.11 -3.27
CA TYR A 97 5.45 9.65 -1.95
C TYR A 97 6.81 9.17 -1.48
N LYS A 98 7.47 10.02 -0.69
CA LYS A 98 8.57 9.65 0.17
C LYS A 98 8.04 9.27 1.55
N THR A 99 8.60 8.21 2.11
CA THR A 99 8.12 7.53 3.31
C THR A 99 9.30 7.04 4.15
N ASN A 100 9.00 6.45 5.31
CA ASN A 100 9.98 5.77 6.15
C ASN A 100 9.35 4.50 6.73
N ILE A 101 8.82 3.66 5.85
CA ILE A 101 8.12 2.44 6.25
C ILE A 101 9.14 1.41 6.71
N ASP A 102 8.93 0.84 7.90
CA ASP A 102 9.71 -0.32 8.35
C ASP A 102 9.18 -1.59 7.66
N ILE A 103 9.92 -2.02 6.63
CA ILE A 103 9.57 -3.19 5.83
C ILE A 103 9.68 -4.48 6.63
N ALA A 104 10.61 -4.56 7.59
CA ALA A 104 10.73 -5.74 8.41
C ALA A 104 9.47 -5.91 9.27
N GLU A 105 9.01 -4.84 9.91
CA GLU A 105 7.76 -4.85 10.69
C GLU A 105 6.53 -5.13 9.82
N LEU A 106 6.53 -4.65 8.56
CA LEU A 106 5.41 -4.84 7.64
C LEU A 106 5.23 -6.29 7.17
N ILE A 107 6.33 -7.05 7.02
CA ILE A 107 6.30 -8.43 6.53
C ILE A 107 6.46 -9.47 7.65
N ASP A 108 6.79 -9.05 8.85
CA ASP A 108 6.85 -9.90 10.04
C ASP A 108 5.41 -10.15 10.57
N LYS A 109 5.12 -11.41 10.91
CA LYS A 109 3.75 -11.88 11.23
C LYS A 109 3.47 -11.92 12.72
#